data_AF-A0A9E8N2I3-F1
#
_entry.id   AF-A0A9E8N2I3-F1
#
_cell.length_a   1.000
_cell.length_b   1.000
_cell.length_c   1.000
_cell.angle_alpha   90.00
_cell.angle_beta   90.00
_cell.angle_gamma   90.00
#
_symmetry.space_group_name_H-M   'P 1'
#
loop_
_entity.id
_entity.type
_entity.pdbx_description
1 polymer ?
#
loop_
_entity_poly.entity_id
_entity_poly.type
_entity_poly.pdbx_seq_one_letter_code
_entity_poly.pdbx_strand_id
1 'polypeptide(L)' 'MTPKTAQVGQHPNITLLTYSEVTEVSGFIGSFKAKIKKKPRYVSLEKCTGCGICFAACPAYTVPKKRAIKMGNKTIKEVE' A
#
# COMPACT_ATOMS: atom_id res chain seq x y z
N MET A 1 3.87 1.89 -14.25
CA MET A 1 3.45 0.50 -13.94
C MET A 1 4.00 -0.42 -15.00
N THR A 2 4.50 -1.60 -14.61
CA THR A 2 4.92 -2.64 -15.55
C THR A 2 3.71 -3.24 -16.29
N PRO A 3 3.88 -3.78 -17.51
CA PRO A 3 2.76 -4.11 -18.38
C PRO A 3 1.82 -5.18 -17.78
N LYS A 4 2.36 -6.17 -17.08
CA LYS A 4 1.55 -7.23 -16.44
C LYS A 4 0.69 -6.70 -15.28
N THR A 5 1.19 -5.76 -14.48
CA THR A 5 0.42 -5.23 -13.34
C THR A 5 -0.72 -4.33 -13.81
N ALA A 6 -0.55 -3.64 -14.94
CA ALA A 6 -1.61 -2.86 -15.56
C ALA A 6 -2.73 -3.75 -16.14
N GLN A 7 -2.37 -4.83 -16.85
CA GLN A 7 -3.34 -5.75 -17.47
C GLN A 7 -4.24 -6.43 -16.45
N VAL A 8 -3.68 -6.93 -15.34
CA VAL A 8 -4.48 -7.56 -14.27
C VAL A 8 -5.46 -6.56 -13.63
N GLY A 9 -5.08 -5.28 -13.58
CA GLY A 9 -5.92 -4.18 -13.10
C GLY A 9 -7.20 -3.94 -13.89
N GLN A 10 -7.19 -4.26 -15.19
CA GLN A 10 -8.26 -3.93 -16.13
C GLN A 10 -9.05 -5.17 -16.60
N HIS A 11 -8.71 -6.35 -16.10
CA HIS A 11 -9.26 -7.61 -16.60
C HIS A 11 -10.68 -7.87 -16.02
N PRO A 12 -11.70 -8.11 -16.86
CA PRO A 12 -13.10 -8.22 -16.40
C PRO A 12 -13.38 -9.44 -15.52
N ASN A 13 -12.65 -10.53 -15.70
CA ASN A 13 -12.83 -11.76 -14.92
C ASN A 13 -11.99 -11.81 -13.63
N ILE A 14 -11.29 -10.73 -13.26
CA ILE A 14 -10.40 -10.71 -12.09
C ILE A 14 -10.86 -9.63 -11.12
N THR A 15 -11.25 -10.04 -9.92
CA THR A 15 -11.55 -9.11 -8.82
C THR A 15 -10.30 -8.88 -7.99
N LEU A 16 -9.71 -7.69 -8.11
CA LEU A 16 -8.51 -7.30 -7.36
C LEU A 16 -8.84 -6.81 -5.95
N LEU A 17 -8.50 -7.62 -4.95
CA LEU A 17 -8.58 -7.26 -3.54
C LEU A 17 -7.20 -6.81 -3.02
N THR A 18 -6.85 -5.56 -3.32
CA THR A 18 -5.58 -4.98 -2.90
C THR A 18 -5.58 -4.66 -1.39
N TYR A 19 -4.40 -4.72 -0.73
CA TYR A 19 -4.24 -4.51 0.72
C TYR A 19 -5.20 -5.36 1.57
N SER A 20 -5.40 -6.60 1.13
CA SER A 20 -6.30 -7.57 1.76
C SER A 20 -5.53 -8.83 2.08
N GLU A 21 -5.91 -9.51 3.16
CA GLU A 21 -5.30 -10.76 3.61
C GLU A 21 -6.37 -11.83 3.77
N VAL A 22 -6.03 -13.07 3.42
CA VAL A 22 -6.91 -14.22 3.65
C VAL A 22 -6.79 -14.60 5.12
N THR A 23 -7.90 -14.54 5.86
CA THR A 23 -7.92 -14.86 7.29
C THR A 23 -8.29 -16.31 7.55
N GLU A 24 -9.13 -16.88 6.70
CA GLU A 24 -9.64 -18.23 6.89
C GLU A 24 -10.04 -18.82 5.54
N VAL A 25 -9.79 -20.11 5.35
CA VAL A 25 -10.28 -20.87 4.20
C VAL A 25 -10.98 -22.10 4.75
N SER A 26 -12.22 -22.29 4.34
CA SER A 26 -13.07 -23.41 4.74
C SER A 26 -13.65 -24.08 3.49
N GLY A 27 -14.09 -25.33 3.64
CA GLY A 27 -14.69 -26.11 2.56
C GLY A 27 -13.82 -27.29 2.12
N PHE A 28 -14.13 -27.80 0.94
CA PHE A 28 -13.51 -29.00 0.37
C PHE A 28 -13.31 -28.81 -1.13
N ILE A 29 -12.65 -29.77 -1.78
CA ILE A 29 -12.30 -29.71 -3.21
C ILE A 29 -13.55 -29.43 -4.05
N GLY A 30 -13.55 -28.30 -4.76
CA GLY A 30 -14.66 -27.83 -5.61
C GLY A 30 -15.60 -26.81 -4.97
N SER A 31 -15.58 -26.65 -3.63
CA SER A 31 -16.38 -25.65 -2.92
C SER A 31 -15.60 -25.05 -1.76
N PHE A 32 -14.88 -23.97 -2.05
CA PHE A 32 -14.11 -23.22 -1.05
C PHE A 32 -14.84 -21.94 -0.66
N LYS A 33 -14.83 -21.65 0.63
CA LYS A 33 -15.25 -20.37 1.20
C LYS A 33 -14.05 -19.74 1.88
N ALA A 34 -13.51 -18.70 1.27
CA ALA A 34 -12.43 -17.90 1.85
C ALA A 34 -13.00 -16.63 2.52
N LYS A 35 -12.56 -16.35 3.74
CA LYS A 35 -12.78 -15.05 4.39
C LYS A 35 -11.56 -14.18 4.11
N ILE A 36 -11.81 -12.98 3.59
CA ILE A 36 -10.78 -12.03 3.19
C ILE A 36 -10.97 -10.76 4.00
N LYS A 37 -9.95 -10.39 4.79
CA LYS A 37 -9.92 -9.15 5.54
C LYS A 37 -9.29 -8.06 4.69
N LYS A 38 -10.12 -7.11 4.25
CA LYS A 38 -9.66 -5.88 3.60
C LYS A 38 -9.22 -4.89 4.67
N LYS A 39 -7.93 -4.55 4.70
CA LYS A 39 -7.43 -3.59 5.69
C LYS A 39 -7.94 -2.18 5.37
N PRO A 40 -8.35 -1.39 6.38
CA PRO A 40 -8.81 -0.03 6.15
C PRO A 40 -7.64 0.83 5.66
N ARG A 41 -7.85 1.52 4.54
CA ARG A 41 -6.91 2.53 4.03
C ARG A 41 -7.18 3.92 4.57
N TYR A 42 -8.23 4.07 5.38
CA TYR A 42 -8.71 5.34 5.92
C TYR A 42 -8.99 6.41 4.86
N VAL A 43 -9.18 6.00 3.60
CA VAL A 43 -9.51 6.84 2.45
C VAL A 43 -10.60 6.15 1.64
N SER A 44 -11.55 6.94 1.11
CA SER A 44 -12.54 6.45 0.15
C SER A 44 -11.86 6.15 -1.18
N LEU A 45 -11.75 4.87 -1.53
CA LEU A 45 -11.06 4.43 -2.76
C LEU A 45 -11.79 4.82 -4.03
N GLU A 46 -13.12 4.89 -4.00
CA GLU A 46 -13.94 5.29 -5.15
C GLU A 46 -13.75 6.76 -5.51
N LYS A 47 -13.47 7.61 -4.51
CA LYS A 47 -13.22 9.04 -4.69
C LYS A 47 -11.73 9.38 -4.84
N CYS A 48 -10.84 8.43 -4.54
CA CYS A 48 -9.40 8.65 -4.58
C CYS A 48 -8.88 8.55 -6.01
N THR A 49 -8.39 9.67 -6.55
CA THR A 49 -7.78 9.73 -7.89
C THR A 49 -6.28 9.43 -7.89
N GLY A 50 -5.67 9.25 -6.71
CA GLY A 50 -4.23 9.01 -6.57
C GLY A 50 -3.36 10.24 -6.83
N CYS A 51 -3.91 11.45 -6.79
CA CYS A 51 -3.20 12.70 -7.09
C CYS A 51 -2.08 13.08 -6.09
N GLY A 52 -2.07 12.49 -4.89
CA GLY A 52 -1.02 12.73 -3.89
C GLY A 52 -1.07 14.08 -3.15
N ILE A 53 -2.02 14.95 -3.48
CA ILE A 53 -2.17 16.28 -2.86
C ILE A 53 -2.40 16.18 -1.34
N CYS A 54 -3.10 15.13 -0.90
CA CYS A 54 -3.30 14.85 0.52
C CYS A 54 -1.99 14.63 1.30
N PHE A 55 -0.95 14.09 0.66
CA PHE A 55 0.35 13.88 1.29
C PHE A 55 1.10 15.21 1.45
N ALA A 56 1.08 16.07 0.43
CA ALA A 56 1.74 17.38 0.47
C ALA A 56 1.08 18.34 1.48
N ALA A 57 -0.25 18.29 1.60
CA ALA A 57 -0.99 19.10 2.56
C ALA A 57 -0.94 18.56 4.00
N CYS A 58 -0.36 17.38 4.22
CA CYS A 58 -0.40 16.73 5.53
C CYS A 58 0.42 17.55 6.56
N PRO A 59 -0.20 18.02 7.65
CA PRO A 59 0.52 18.73 8.70
C PRO A 59 1.34 17.79 9.60
N ALA A 60 1.29 16.47 9.39
CA ALA A 60 2.09 15.54 10.15
C ALA A 60 3.57 15.63 9.69
N TYR A 61 4.37 16.42 10.40
CA TYR A 61 5.80 16.54 10.16
C TYR A 61 6.53 15.31 10.70
N THR A 62 7.32 14.64 9.85
CA THR A 62 8.32 13.65 10.30
C THR A 62 9.48 14.37 10.97
N VAL A 63 9.49 14.37 12.30
CA VAL A 63 10.66 14.71 13.11
C VAL A 63 11.48 13.43 13.34
N PRO A 64 12.81 13.42 13.12
CA PRO A 64 13.69 14.52 12.71
C PRO A 64 13.68 14.77 11.19
N LYS A 65 13.68 16.05 10.79
CA LYS A 65 13.76 16.50 9.38
C LYS A 65 15.05 16.12 8.67
N LYS A 66 16.08 15.72 9.42
CA LYS A 66 17.41 15.41 8.89
C LYS A 66 17.79 14.00 9.31
N ARG A 67 18.11 13.15 8.34
CA ARG A 67 18.74 11.85 8.61
C ARG A 67 20.23 12.00 8.41
N ALA A 68 20.98 11.91 9.51
CA ALA A 68 22.43 11.88 9.49
C ALA A 68 22.91 10.45 9.23
N ILE A 69 23.51 10.21 8.06
CA ILE A 69 24.21 8.96 7.74
C ILE A 69 25.57 9.03 8.45
N LYS A 70 25.77 8.20 9.47
CA LYS A 70 27.03 8.14 10.24
C LYS A 70 27.81 6.87 9.89
N MET A 71 29.15 6.97 9.84
CA MET A 71 30.06 5.83 9.82
C MET A 71 31.05 5.96 10.98
N GLY A 72 30.80 5.17 12.03
CA GLY A 72 31.44 5.36 13.33
C GLY A 72 31.10 6.73 13.93
N ASN A 73 32.11 7.47 14.36
CA ASN A 73 31.94 8.80 14.96
C ASN A 73 31.86 9.95 13.95
N LYS A 74 31.92 9.67 12.64
CA LYS A 74 31.85 10.71 11.59
C LYS A 74 30.51 10.68 10.86
N THR A 75 29.86 11.83 10.77
CA THR A 75 28.68 12.04 9.93
C THR A 75 29.13 12.21 8.48
N ILE A 76 28.70 11.30 7.60
CA ILE A 76 29.07 11.25 6.18
C ILE A 76 28.19 12.19 5.36
N LYS A 77 26.89 12.24 5.68
CA LYS A 77 25.94 13.08 4.95
C LYS A 77 24.68 13.31 5.78
N GLU A 78 24.20 14.55 5.83
CA GLU A 78 22.83 14.84 6.26
C GLU A 78 21.94 14.88 5.02
N VAL A 79 20.84 14.13 5.07
CA VAL A 79 19.80 14.12 4.03
C VAL A 79 18.55 14.76 4.63
N GLU A 80 18.09 15.86 4.03
CA GLU A 80 16.75 16.43 4.24
C GLU A 80 15.66 15.59 3.56
#